data_AF-A0A653XUR3-F1
#
_entry.id   AF-A0A653XUR3-F1
#
_cell.length_a   1.000
_cell.length_b   1.000
_cell.length_c   1.000
_cell.angle_alpha   90.00
_cell.angle_beta   90.00
_cell.angle_gamma   90.00
#
_symmetry.space_group_name_H-M   'P 1'
#
loop_
_entity.id
_entity.type
_entity.pdbx_description
1 polymer ?
#
loop_
_entity_poly.entity_id
_entity_poly.type
_entity_poly.pdbx_seq_one_letter_code
_entity_poly.pdbx_strand_id
1 'polypeptide(L)'
;MFENLDVLKILGYGMTGFSFLLVLLTFFLLRAEQNKTQQPRPLIIKMIWRFMLMTIFMVVLNGFISLPLFNQNMRLQKSVTQLSNSNNEEITKEITQNTDEIEDLITNSKTNEDSIRNAMQEIIDKQNKALDSIKATLTIAHTDKDRITKIENLKKEMAINYQVLINPNIDKNTKMKANQNLKTLNLDLKRIAIASNK
;
A
#
# COMPACT_ATOMS: atom_id res chain seq x y z
N MET A 1 10.93 -29.80 24.64
CA MET A 1 10.65 -28.38 24.91
C MET A 1 10.52 -27.52 23.65
N PHE A 2 10.77 -28.01 22.43
CA PHE A 2 10.48 -27.24 21.20
C PHE A 2 10.10 -28.14 20.00
N GLU A 3 9.06 -28.97 20.13
CA GLU A 3 8.58 -29.81 19.01
C GLU A 3 7.86 -29.03 17.89
N ASN A 4 7.69 -27.71 18.04
CA ASN A 4 6.98 -26.85 17.09
C ASN A 4 7.80 -25.63 16.61
N LEU A 5 9.14 -25.78 16.47
CA LEU A 5 9.95 -24.74 15.85
C LEU A 5 9.89 -24.89 14.32
N ASP A 6 9.07 -24.06 13.68
CA ASP A 6 9.01 -23.95 12.23
C ASP A 6 10.26 -23.21 11.71
N VAL A 7 11.32 -23.97 11.46
CA VAL A 7 12.62 -23.49 10.97
C VAL A 7 12.46 -22.73 9.65
N LEU A 8 11.52 -23.15 8.79
CA LEU A 8 11.24 -22.48 7.52
C LEU A 8 10.66 -21.08 7.74
N LYS A 9 9.73 -20.95 8.68
CA LYS A 9 9.17 -19.64 9.06
C LYS A 9 10.23 -18.72 9.67
N ILE A 10 11.13 -19.26 10.48
CA ILE A 10 12.24 -18.49 11.06
C ILE A 10 13.23 -18.05 9.98
N LEU A 11 13.58 -18.94 9.06
CA LEU A 11 14.45 -18.62 7.93
C LEU A 11 13.81 -17.60 6.97
N GLY A 12 12.47 -17.53 6.93
CA GLY A 12 11.70 -16.50 6.23
C GLY A 12 11.97 -15.07 6.71
N TYR A 13 12.51 -14.88 7.93
CA TYR A 13 12.99 -13.58 8.42
C TYR A 13 14.41 -13.23 7.93
N GLY A 14 14.99 -14.02 7.03
CA GLY A 14 16.29 -13.78 6.39
C GLY A 14 17.47 -13.89 7.36
N MET A 15 18.43 -12.97 7.22
CA MET A 15 19.69 -12.96 7.99
C MET A 15 19.48 -12.90 9.50
N THR A 16 18.41 -12.25 9.97
CA THR A 16 18.09 -12.16 11.40
C THR A 16 17.60 -13.51 11.95
N GLY A 17 16.73 -14.21 11.20
CA GLY A 17 16.28 -15.55 11.55
C GLY A 17 17.40 -16.59 11.50
N PHE A 18 18.28 -16.47 10.52
CA PHE A 18 19.50 -17.29 10.43
C PHE A 18 20.43 -17.06 11.63
N SER A 19 20.64 -15.80 12.04
CA SER A 19 21.45 -15.45 13.21
C SER A 19 20.86 -16.04 14.51
N PHE A 20 19.53 -16.03 14.66
CA PHE A 20 18.83 -16.69 15.77
C PHE A 20 19.06 -18.20 15.78
N LEU A 21 18.99 -18.86 14.63
CA LEU A 21 19.25 -20.29 14.49
C LEU A 21 20.68 -20.67 14.90
N LEU A 22 21.68 -19.84 14.55
CA LEU A 22 23.07 -20.08 14.96
C LEU A 22 23.27 -19.97 16.47
N VAL A 23 22.63 -18.99 17.12
CA VAL A 23 22.67 -18.85 18.58
C VAL A 23 21.97 -20.04 19.25
N LEU A 24 20.81 -20.46 18.73
CA LEU A 24 20.07 -21.61 19.23
C LEU A 24 20.88 -22.92 19.07
N LEU A 25 21.55 -23.10 17.93
CA LEU A 25 22.43 -24.23 17.69
C LEU A 25 23.60 -24.25 18.67
N THR A 26 24.20 -23.09 18.94
CA THR A 26 25.28 -22.94 19.92
C THR A 26 24.82 -23.35 21.32
N PHE A 27 23.60 -22.94 21.71
CA PHE A 27 23.00 -23.33 22.98
C PHE A 27 22.78 -24.85 23.06
N PHE A 28 22.30 -25.48 21.98
CA PHE A 28 22.14 -26.95 21.94
C PHE A 28 23.47 -27.69 22.03
N LEU A 29 24.52 -27.22 21.35
CA LEU A 29 25.85 -27.82 21.42
C LEU A 29 26.43 -27.74 22.84
N LEU A 30 26.27 -26.59 23.51
CA LEU A 30 26.71 -26.41 24.89
C LEU A 30 25.94 -27.34 25.85
N ARG A 31 24.61 -27.40 25.72
CA ARG A 31 23.74 -28.26 26.53
C ARG A 31 24.03 -29.75 26.30
N ALA A 32 24.30 -30.14 25.05
CA ALA A 32 24.61 -31.52 24.69
C ALA A 32 25.97 -31.98 25.25
N GLU A 33 26.96 -31.09 25.33
CA GLU A 33 28.26 -31.41 25.95
C GLU A 33 28.18 -31.39 27.48
N GLN A 34 27.36 -30.52 28.08
CA GLN A 34 27.14 -30.46 29.54
C GLN A 34 26.36 -31.65 30.10
N ASN A 35 25.45 -32.23 29.33
CA ASN A 35 24.62 -33.36 29.76
C ASN A 35 25.31 -34.73 29.63
N LYS A 36 26.58 -34.78 29.25
CA LYS A 36 27.34 -36.04 29.17
C LYS A 36 27.83 -36.48 30.55
N THR A 37 27.72 -37.78 30.83
CA THR A 37 28.17 -38.43 32.07
C THR A 37 29.69 -38.56 32.18
N GLN A 38 30.42 -38.37 31.08
CA GLN A 38 31.89 -38.39 31.02
C GLN A 38 32.46 -36.97 31.21
N GLN A 39 33.71 -36.87 31.69
CA GLN A 39 34.39 -35.58 31.79
C GLN A 39 34.33 -34.83 30.45
N PRO A 40 33.96 -33.53 30.46
CA PRO A 40 33.77 -32.76 29.25
C PRO A 40 35.04 -32.73 28.41
N ARG A 41 34.90 -32.91 27.09
CA ARG A 41 36.07 -32.94 26.20
C ARG A 41 36.59 -31.51 26.00
N PRO A 42 37.78 -31.14 26.51
CA PRO A 42 38.24 -29.76 26.53
C PRO A 42 38.43 -29.17 25.13
N LEU A 43 38.77 -30.01 24.15
CA LEU A 43 38.93 -29.61 22.76
C LEU A 43 37.60 -29.20 22.10
N ILE A 44 36.50 -29.91 22.42
CA ILE A 44 35.17 -29.64 21.89
C ILE A 44 34.61 -28.35 22.49
N ILE A 45 34.80 -28.14 23.80
CA ILE A 45 34.41 -26.88 24.46
C ILE A 45 35.14 -25.69 23.82
N LYS A 46 36.44 -25.82 23.53
CA LYS A 46 37.21 -24.75 22.85
C LYS A 46 36.67 -24.44 21.45
N MET A 47 36.20 -25.44 20.71
CA MET A 47 35.56 -25.26 19.41
C MET A 47 34.19 -24.60 19.52
N ILE A 48 33.35 -25.03 20.47
CA ILE A 48 32.05 -24.41 20.75
C ILE A 48 32.23 -22.92 21.13
N TRP A 49 33.24 -22.61 21.94
CA TRP A 49 33.53 -21.24 22.35
C TRP A 49 33.97 -20.35 21.17
N ARG A 50 34.81 -20.87 20.27
CA ARG A 50 35.18 -20.17 19.02
C ARG A 50 33.98 -19.96 18.11
N PHE A 51 33.12 -20.96 17.98
CA PHE A 51 31.89 -20.87 17.18
C PHE A 51 30.90 -19.85 17.75
N MET A 52 30.73 -19.85 19.07
CA MET A 52 29.90 -18.88 19.78
C MET A 52 30.39 -17.44 19.54
N LEU A 53 31.70 -17.20 19.65
CA LEU A 53 32.28 -15.88 19.41
C LEU A 53 32.09 -15.42 17.97
N MET A 54 32.28 -16.31 17.00
CA MET A 54 31.99 -16.04 15.58
C MET A 54 30.50 -15.72 15.35
N THR A 55 29.61 -16.46 16.00
CA THR A 55 28.16 -16.25 15.90
C THR A 55 27.75 -14.89 16.46
N ILE A 56 28.27 -14.51 17.63
CA ILE A 56 28.04 -13.20 18.23
C ILE A 56 28.56 -12.08 17.31
N PHE A 57 29.75 -12.24 16.74
CA PHE A 57 30.30 -11.28 15.78
C PHE A 57 29.39 -11.10 14.55
N MET A 58 28.91 -12.20 13.97
CA MET A 58 27.93 -12.20 12.87
C MET A 58 26.62 -11.49 13.24
N VAL A 59 26.09 -11.74 14.43
CA VAL A 59 24.86 -11.09 14.93
C VAL A 59 25.06 -9.57 15.06
N VAL A 60 26.18 -9.13 15.64
CA VAL A 60 26.50 -7.71 15.80
C VAL A 60 26.68 -7.03 14.45
N LEU A 61 27.40 -7.67 13.51
CA LEU A 61 27.59 -7.15 12.15
C LEU A 61 26.25 -7.02 11.41
N ASN A 62 25.40 -8.04 11.50
CA ASN A 62 24.06 -8.02 10.91
C ASN A 62 23.18 -6.95 11.56
N GLY A 63 23.25 -6.76 12.88
CA GLY A 63 22.55 -5.68 13.58
C GLY A 63 22.97 -4.30 13.08
N PHE A 64 24.28 -4.09 12.93
CA PHE A 64 24.82 -2.80 12.47
C PHE A 64 24.46 -2.47 11.02
N ILE A 65 24.39 -3.48 10.15
CA ILE A 65 24.01 -3.30 8.73
C ILE A 65 22.48 -3.20 8.57
N SER A 66 21.70 -3.98 9.34
CA SER A 66 20.24 -4.04 9.19
C SER A 66 19.52 -2.80 9.72
N LEU A 67 20.00 -2.19 10.81
CA LEU A 67 19.42 -0.97 11.40
C LEU A 67 19.33 0.22 10.40
N PRO A 68 20.41 0.62 9.70
CA PRO A 68 20.34 1.71 8.73
C PRO A 68 19.48 1.35 7.52
N LEU A 69 19.53 0.10 7.05
CA LEU A 69 18.67 -0.37 5.95
C LEU A 69 17.18 -0.31 6.32
N PHE A 70 16.83 -0.71 7.54
CA PHE A 70 15.46 -0.62 8.05
C PHE A 70 14.98 0.84 8.12
N ASN A 71 15.83 1.74 8.63
CA ASN A 71 15.51 3.16 8.71
C ASN A 71 15.37 3.81 7.32
N GLN A 72 16.19 3.43 6.35
CA GLN A 72 16.07 3.86 4.95
C GLN A 72 14.77 3.38 4.31
N ASN A 73 14.40 2.11 4.51
CA ASN A 73 13.14 1.56 4.01
C ASN A 73 11.92 2.28 4.61
N MET A 74 11.95 2.56 5.91
CA MET A 74 10.90 3.34 6.59
C MET A 74 10.79 4.77 6.04
N ARG A 75 11.93 5.44 5.80
CA ARG A 75 11.95 6.78 5.18
C ARG A 75 11.41 6.74 3.77
N LEU A 76 11.84 5.77 2.97
CA LEU A 76 11.38 5.58 1.59
C LEU A 76 9.86 5.34 1.55
N GLN A 77 9.34 4.48 2.43
CA GLN A 77 7.91 4.22 2.52
C GLN A 77 7.12 5.48 2.89
N LYS A 78 7.63 6.31 3.82
CA LYS A 78 7.05 7.61 4.15
C LYS A 78 7.07 8.56 2.95
N SER A 79 8.19 8.67 2.24
CA SER A 79 8.31 9.49 1.03
C SER A 79 7.34 9.05 -0.07
N VAL A 80 7.23 7.74 -0.32
CA VAL A 80 6.28 7.19 -1.31
C VAL A 80 4.84 7.48 -0.90
N THR A 81 4.51 7.36 0.39
CA THR A 81 3.17 7.68 0.90
C THR A 81 2.85 9.17 0.76
N GLN A 82 3.79 10.05 1.10
CA GLN A 82 3.64 11.50 0.94
C GLN A 82 3.46 11.89 -0.52
N LEU A 83 4.29 11.34 -1.41
CA LEU A 83 4.18 11.59 -2.85
C LEU A 83 2.84 11.07 -3.40
N SER A 84 2.41 9.88 -2.98
CA SER A 84 1.09 9.33 -3.32
C SER A 84 -0.03 10.25 -2.85
N ASN A 85 0.03 10.77 -1.62
CA ASN A 85 -0.98 11.69 -1.08
C ASN A 85 -1.02 13.00 -1.87
N SER A 86 0.14 13.60 -2.17
CA SER A 86 0.22 14.85 -2.93
C SER A 86 -0.34 14.69 -4.33
N ASN A 87 0.04 13.61 -5.03
CA ASN A 87 -0.48 13.33 -6.37
C ASN A 87 -1.99 13.05 -6.33
N ASN A 88 -2.46 12.28 -5.35
CA ASN A 88 -3.89 12.00 -5.20
C ASN A 88 -4.69 13.26 -4.85
N GLU A 89 -4.12 14.20 -4.11
CA GLU A 89 -4.76 15.49 -3.81
C GLU A 89 -4.98 16.30 -5.10
N GLU A 90 -3.95 16.42 -5.95
CA GLU A 90 -4.05 17.09 -7.24
C GLU A 90 -5.10 16.44 -8.15
N ILE A 91 -5.04 15.10 -8.27
CA ILE A 91 -6.01 14.34 -9.06
C ILE A 91 -7.44 14.54 -8.55
N THR A 92 -7.67 14.49 -7.23
CA THR A 92 -9.02 14.69 -6.67
C THR A 92 -9.55 16.12 -6.89
N LYS A 93 -8.65 17.11 -6.93
CA LYS A 93 -8.99 18.49 -7.28
C LYS A 93 -9.41 18.60 -8.74
N GLU A 94 -8.66 18.00 -9.66
CA GLU A 94 -9.01 17.95 -11.09
C GLU A 94 -10.36 17.26 -11.30
N ILE A 95 -10.60 16.11 -10.66
CA ILE A 95 -11.90 15.41 -10.72
C ILE A 95 -13.04 16.32 -10.23
N THR A 96 -12.82 17.10 -9.17
CA THR A 96 -13.83 18.03 -8.65
C THR A 96 -14.13 19.15 -9.64
N GLN A 97 -13.09 19.75 -10.23
CA GLN A 97 -13.24 20.79 -11.27
C GLN A 97 -13.99 20.26 -12.49
N ASN A 98 -13.65 19.06 -12.95
CA ASN A 98 -14.34 18.36 -14.03
C ASN A 98 -15.84 18.16 -13.75
N THR A 99 -16.21 17.86 -12.50
CA THR A 99 -17.63 17.75 -12.10
C THR A 99 -18.35 19.11 -12.08
N ASP A 100 -17.65 20.19 -11.76
CA ASP A 100 -18.18 21.55 -11.88
C ASP A 100 -18.35 21.97 -13.35
N GLU A 101 -17.40 21.62 -14.22
CA GLU A 101 -17.51 21.84 -15.67
C GLU A 101 -18.72 21.10 -16.28
N ILE A 102 -19.00 19.87 -15.83
CA ILE A 102 -20.22 19.14 -16.21
C ILE A 102 -21.47 19.91 -15.78
N GLU A 103 -21.47 20.53 -14.59
CA GLU A 103 -22.61 21.33 -14.12
C GLU A 103 -22.86 22.54 -15.02
N ASP A 104 -21.80 23.23 -15.42
CA ASP A 104 -21.88 24.36 -16.34
C ASP A 104 -22.41 23.94 -17.71
N LEU A 105 -21.96 22.79 -18.22
CA LEU A 105 -22.47 22.20 -19.46
C LEU A 105 -23.95 21.82 -19.38
N ILE A 106 -24.45 21.37 -18.22
CA ILE A 106 -25.87 21.09 -18.01
C ILE A 106 -26.68 22.40 -17.90
N THR A 107 -26.12 23.41 -17.24
CA THR A 107 -26.86 24.59 -16.81
C THR A 107 -26.95 25.66 -17.89
N ASN A 108 -25.84 25.93 -18.56
CA ASN A 108 -25.62 27.13 -19.39
C ASN A 108 -25.55 26.85 -20.90
N SER A 109 -25.81 25.62 -21.34
CA SER A 109 -25.57 25.26 -22.74
C SER A 109 -26.47 26.01 -23.73
N LYS A 110 -25.86 26.87 -24.54
CA LYS A 110 -26.45 27.45 -25.77
C LYS A 110 -26.02 26.69 -27.04
N THR A 111 -25.19 25.67 -26.89
CA THR A 111 -24.59 24.82 -27.92
C THR A 111 -25.47 23.61 -28.24
N ASN A 112 -25.24 22.95 -29.39
CA ASN A 112 -25.99 21.75 -29.77
C ASN A 112 -25.74 20.60 -28.77
N GLU A 113 -26.71 19.68 -28.70
CA GLU A 113 -26.71 18.58 -27.72
C GLU A 113 -25.57 17.56 -27.92
N ASP A 114 -25.18 17.29 -29.17
CA ASP A 114 -24.07 16.39 -29.47
C ASP A 114 -22.71 16.92 -29.00
N SER A 115 -22.49 18.24 -29.11
CA SER A 115 -21.28 18.91 -28.64
C SER A 115 -21.16 18.82 -27.12
N ILE A 116 -22.28 18.99 -26.40
CA ILE A 116 -22.33 18.85 -24.94
C ILE A 116 -22.01 17.41 -24.55
N ARG A 117 -22.61 16.43 -25.25
CA ARG A 117 -22.37 15.01 -24.99
C ARG A 117 -20.90 14.63 -25.21
N ASN A 118 -20.30 15.10 -26.29
CA ASN A 118 -18.89 14.82 -26.59
C ASN A 118 -17.96 15.43 -25.51
N ALA A 119 -18.23 16.67 -25.08
CA ALA A 119 -17.48 17.31 -24.00
C ALA A 119 -17.62 16.55 -22.67
N MET A 120 -18.85 16.15 -22.31
CA MET A 120 -19.09 15.32 -21.12
C MET A 120 -18.36 13.97 -21.20
N GLN A 121 -18.39 13.31 -22.35
CA GLN A 121 -17.69 12.05 -22.54
C GLN A 121 -16.17 12.20 -22.36
N GLU A 122 -15.57 13.27 -22.90
CA GLU A 122 -14.15 13.55 -22.72
C GLU A 122 -13.79 13.76 -21.24
N ILE A 123 -14.63 14.50 -20.50
CA ILE A 123 -14.45 14.72 -19.06
C ILE A 123 -14.57 13.39 -18.29
N ILE A 124 -15.55 12.55 -18.62
CA ILE A 124 -15.74 11.23 -18.01
C ILE A 124 -14.54 10.33 -18.27
N ASP A 125 -14.00 10.33 -19.48
CA ASP A 125 -12.82 9.54 -19.84
C ASP A 125 -11.58 9.99 -19.08
N LYS A 126 -11.40 11.32 -18.90
CA LYS A 126 -10.34 11.88 -18.05
C LYS A 126 -10.50 11.44 -16.59
N GLN A 127 -11.72 11.53 -16.03
CA GLN A 127 -11.99 11.10 -14.66
C GLN A 127 -11.76 9.59 -14.45
N ASN A 128 -12.11 8.74 -15.42
CA ASN A 128 -11.82 7.30 -15.36
C ASN A 128 -10.32 7.01 -15.33
N LYS A 129 -9.52 7.69 -16.17
CA LYS A 129 -8.06 7.57 -16.16
C LYS A 129 -7.46 8.07 -14.83
N ALA A 130 -8.00 9.16 -14.29
CA ALA A 130 -7.61 9.70 -13.01
C ALA A 130 -7.86 8.71 -11.85
N LEU A 131 -9.01 8.01 -11.84
CA LEU A 131 -9.30 6.96 -10.86
C LEU A 131 -8.33 5.77 -10.98
N ASP A 132 -7.97 5.37 -12.21
CA ASP A 132 -6.98 4.32 -12.43
C ASP A 132 -5.59 4.73 -11.94
N SER A 133 -5.22 6.01 -12.12
CA SER A 133 -3.99 6.57 -11.56
C SER A 133 -3.98 6.53 -10.03
N ILE A 134 -5.08 6.92 -9.36
CA ILE A 134 -5.22 6.82 -7.90
C ILE A 134 -5.07 5.37 -7.43
N LYS A 135 -5.67 4.41 -8.13
CA LYS A 135 -5.51 2.99 -7.79
C LYS A 135 -4.04 2.55 -7.90
N ALA A 136 -3.35 2.97 -8.96
CA ALA A 136 -1.95 2.63 -9.18
C ALA A 136 -1.06 3.24 -8.08
N THR A 137 -1.25 4.51 -7.72
CA THR A 137 -0.47 5.18 -6.66
C THR A 137 -0.68 4.51 -5.30
N LEU A 138 -1.91 4.15 -4.95
CA LEU A 138 -2.21 3.43 -3.71
C LEU A 138 -1.57 2.04 -3.68
N THR A 139 -1.54 1.35 -4.82
CA THR A 139 -0.89 0.04 -4.96
C THR A 139 0.63 0.16 -4.76
N ILE A 140 1.26 1.17 -5.39
CA ILE A 140 2.71 1.45 -5.24
C ILE A 140 3.05 1.82 -3.80
N ALA A 141 2.19 2.61 -3.14
CA ALA A 141 2.36 2.98 -1.73
C ALA A 141 2.16 1.81 -0.75
N HIS A 142 1.91 0.58 -1.24
CA HIS A 142 1.62 -0.60 -0.42
C HIS A 142 0.48 -0.33 0.58
N THR A 143 -0.52 0.40 0.12
CA THR A 143 -1.69 0.75 0.94
C THR A 143 -2.54 -0.50 1.22
N ASP A 144 -3.33 -0.46 2.30
CA ASP A 144 -4.31 -1.49 2.63
C ASP A 144 -5.19 -1.86 1.42
N LYS A 145 -5.37 -3.16 1.22
CA LYS A 145 -6.26 -3.73 0.20
C LYS A 145 -7.68 -3.18 0.30
N ASP A 146 -8.17 -2.89 1.50
CA ASP A 146 -9.48 -2.30 1.73
C ASP A 146 -9.64 -0.94 1.02
N ARG A 147 -8.61 -0.08 1.05
CA ARG A 147 -8.66 1.22 0.34
C ARG A 147 -8.71 1.03 -1.17
N ILE A 148 -7.95 0.08 -1.70
CA ILE A 148 -7.97 -0.25 -3.13
C ILE A 148 -9.36 -0.75 -3.56
N THR A 149 -9.97 -1.64 -2.76
CA THR A 149 -11.33 -2.14 -3.02
C THR A 149 -12.37 -1.02 -2.94
N LYS A 150 -12.22 -0.07 -2.02
CA LYS A 150 -13.11 1.10 -1.93
C LYS A 150 -13.02 2.00 -3.17
N ILE A 151 -11.83 2.22 -3.72
CA ILE A 151 -11.66 2.96 -4.98
C ILE A 151 -12.34 2.24 -6.15
N GLU A 152 -12.23 0.91 -6.23
CA GLU A 152 -12.92 0.12 -7.25
C GLU A 152 -14.44 0.22 -7.15
N ASN A 153 -14.98 0.19 -5.93
CA ASN A 153 -16.42 0.36 -5.72
C ASN A 153 -16.88 1.77 -6.09
N LEU A 154 -16.14 2.80 -5.68
CA LEU A 154 -16.40 4.18 -6.10
C LEU A 154 -16.40 4.34 -7.62
N LYS A 155 -15.44 3.72 -8.32
CA LYS A 155 -15.39 3.75 -9.79
C LYS A 155 -16.66 3.18 -10.42
N LYS A 156 -17.19 2.09 -9.87
CA LYS A 156 -18.46 1.49 -10.33
C LYS A 156 -19.65 2.42 -10.06
N GLU A 157 -19.70 3.05 -8.89
CA GLU A 157 -20.78 3.99 -8.53
C GLU A 157 -20.74 5.26 -9.38
N MET A 158 -19.55 5.79 -9.67
CA MET A 158 -19.37 6.93 -10.57
C MET A 158 -19.79 6.57 -12.00
N ALA A 159 -19.46 5.36 -12.48
CA ALA A 159 -19.85 4.90 -13.81
C ALA A 159 -21.37 4.90 -14.03
N ILE A 160 -22.16 4.56 -12.99
CA ILE A 160 -23.62 4.62 -13.06
C ILE A 160 -24.09 6.06 -13.30
N ASN A 161 -23.52 7.04 -12.57
CA ASN A 161 -23.90 8.44 -12.72
C ASN A 161 -23.42 9.02 -14.07
N TYR A 162 -22.25 8.59 -14.56
CA TYR A 162 -21.76 8.97 -15.89
C TYR A 162 -22.70 8.51 -17.01
N GLN A 163 -23.24 7.29 -16.92
CA GLN A 163 -24.23 6.81 -17.89
C GLN A 163 -25.50 7.67 -17.91
N VAL A 164 -25.92 8.18 -16.75
CA VAL A 164 -27.08 9.09 -16.64
C VAL A 164 -26.79 10.42 -17.33
N LEU A 165 -25.57 10.96 -17.17
CA LEU A 165 -25.17 12.24 -17.76
C LEU A 165 -25.16 12.23 -19.29
N ILE A 166 -24.61 11.17 -19.89
CA ILE A 166 -24.46 11.06 -21.35
C ILE A 166 -25.74 10.60 -22.07
N ASN A 167 -26.76 10.16 -21.33
CA ASN A 167 -28.00 9.68 -21.93
C ASN A 167 -28.81 10.85 -22.51
N PRO A 168 -29.12 10.84 -23.82
CA PRO A 168 -29.89 11.92 -24.45
C PRO A 168 -31.36 11.94 -24.00
N ASN A 169 -31.91 10.80 -23.57
CA ASN A 169 -33.33 10.69 -23.21
C ASN A 169 -33.61 11.10 -21.76
N ILE A 170 -32.60 11.55 -21.02
CA ILE A 170 -32.73 11.93 -19.61
C ILE A 170 -32.86 13.45 -19.50
N ASP A 171 -33.83 13.87 -18.69
CA ASP A 171 -34.10 15.27 -18.45
C ASP A 171 -32.99 15.95 -17.62
N LYS A 172 -32.95 17.28 -17.71
CA LYS A 172 -31.95 18.12 -17.05
C LYS A 172 -31.91 17.93 -15.53
N ASN A 173 -33.05 17.74 -14.86
CA ASN A 173 -33.07 17.59 -13.40
C ASN A 173 -32.44 16.27 -12.97
N THR A 174 -32.71 15.21 -13.71
CA THR A 174 -32.09 13.90 -13.46
C THR A 174 -30.58 13.93 -13.73
N LYS A 175 -30.12 14.62 -14.78
CA LYS A 175 -28.68 14.86 -15.02
C LYS A 175 -28.05 15.67 -13.89
N MET A 176 -28.74 16.71 -13.40
CA MET A 176 -28.27 17.52 -12.27
C MET A 176 -28.14 16.69 -10.99
N LYS A 177 -29.11 15.81 -10.70
CA LYS A 177 -29.06 14.90 -9.57
C LYS A 177 -27.89 13.92 -9.67
N ALA A 178 -27.64 13.37 -10.85
CA ALA A 178 -26.46 12.53 -11.09
C ALA A 178 -25.14 13.30 -10.86
N ASN A 179 -25.08 14.57 -11.28
CA ASN A 179 -23.91 15.40 -11.03
C ASN A 179 -23.69 15.69 -9.53
N GLN A 180 -24.77 15.94 -8.77
CA GLN A 180 -24.70 16.10 -7.31
C GLN A 180 -24.24 14.83 -6.60
N ASN A 181 -24.69 13.65 -7.09
CA ASN A 181 -24.18 12.37 -6.59
C ASN A 181 -22.67 12.25 -6.86
N LEU A 182 -22.20 12.62 -8.05
CA LEU A 182 -20.75 12.63 -8.37
C LEU A 182 -19.97 13.55 -7.43
N LYS A 183 -20.49 14.75 -7.11
CA LYS A 183 -19.86 15.64 -6.11
C LYS A 183 -19.72 14.96 -4.76
N THR A 184 -20.73 14.21 -4.32
CA THR A 184 -20.68 13.46 -3.07
C THR A 184 -19.65 12.33 -3.14
N LEU A 185 -19.63 11.57 -4.23
CA LEU A 185 -18.64 10.51 -4.46
C LEU A 185 -17.21 11.06 -4.56
N ASN A 186 -17.01 12.27 -5.07
CA ASN A 186 -15.71 12.94 -5.11
C ASN A 186 -15.19 13.28 -3.71
N LEU A 187 -16.07 13.65 -2.78
CA LEU A 187 -15.69 13.86 -1.38
C LEU A 187 -15.22 12.55 -0.73
N ASP A 188 -15.91 11.44 -0.99
CA ASP A 188 -15.51 10.13 -0.49
C ASP A 188 -14.22 9.63 -1.16
N LEU A 189 -14.07 9.86 -2.46
CA LEU A 189 -12.82 9.61 -3.19
C LEU A 189 -11.66 10.34 -2.52
N LYS A 190 -11.80 11.63 -2.20
CA LYS A 190 -10.76 12.41 -1.52
C LYS A 190 -10.37 11.79 -0.17
N ARG A 191 -11.35 11.38 0.63
CA ARG A 191 -11.11 10.72 1.93
C ARG A 191 -10.39 9.39 1.79
N ILE A 192 -10.71 8.60 0.75
CA ILE A 192 -10.14 7.28 0.54
C ILE A 192 -8.76 7.36 -0.12
N ALA A 193 -8.56 8.30 -1.05
CA ALA A 193 -7.33 8.45 -1.82
C ALA A 193 -6.18 9.06 -1.03
N ILE A 194 -6.48 9.90 -0.03
CA ILE A 194 -5.48 10.57 0.81
C ILE A 194 -5.39 9.86 2.16
N ALA A 195 -4.21 9.34 2.52
CA ALA A 195 -4.01 8.71 3.82
C ALA A 195 -4.13 9.77 4.94
N SER A 196 -5.01 9.56 5.91
CA SER A 196 -5.03 10.37 7.13
C SER A 196 -3.72 10.15 7.88
N ASN A 197 -2.92 11.21 8.08
CA ASN A 197 -1.79 11.18 9.00
C ASN A 197 -2.31 10.75 10.37
N LYS A 198 -1.94 9.54 10.80
CA LYS A 198 -2.02 9.09 12.19
C LYS A 198 -0.61 8.81 12.68
#